data_AF-A0A1C5VVM1-F1
#
_entry.id   AF-A0A1C5VVM1-F1
#
_cell.length_a   1.000
_cell.length_b   1.000
_cell.length_c   1.000
_cell.angle_alpha   90.00
_cell.angle_beta   90.00
_cell.angle_gamma   90.00
#
_symmetry.space_group_name_H-M   'P 1'
#
loop_
_entity.id
_entity.type
_entity.pdbx_description
1 polymer ?
#
loop_
_entity_poly.entity_id
_entity_poly.type
_entity_poly.pdbx_seq_one_letter_code
_entity_poly.pdbx_strand_id
1 'polypeptide(L)'
;MKILIVDDEKIILEKLKMYISQIFTEKENIFTSDNAAKALEIISSQQPDIILTDIRMPGKDGLYISSFVHNNFPDKIVILITGFSDFKYAQTAIKNHVFDYILKPVDENVLKESVLKAIHTITERKNQAIMRKKYESYLKENIRNLQKDFFERLLFRNTTSLSSSFHEEVTMLRLDHIKSYYLLYCKCSTTVSKDLEKEYYFTHIAEHYLQEQIPGALIFSYGNALYSLCPDIDEKQLTKITNFIHGELKKNHVLMSAAISSHSENLSEIPLLRSQTVEIFNTLKNSSHFVMLYRDLETNPVAVMYEKSNYFQVLLNSLSSGDKTMIQRHFDEISQFFTRQTPDEFNSFMYSFMTLFLSFFQSASTELSDSVRQITKTQKELFSTSSLPEKKTEIFQDWMFQIAGLLNTDKINKNNYLTSQLIEYIRANYEKPLSLYSIADEFNRSTPYISRLIKQTTGKNFTDLLTDLRIQKAKELLKTSSYHVNEISHMVGYPNFRYFSRIFKQQTGMTPNDYRKISCRFH
;
A
#
# COMPACT_ATOMS: atom_id res chain seq x y z
N MET A 1 -12.22 -37.49 15.50
CA MET A 1 -12.92 -37.81 14.21
C MET A 1 -13.90 -38.93 14.50
N LYS A 2 -15.09 -38.95 13.89
CA LYS A 2 -16.18 -39.87 14.27
C LYS A 2 -16.52 -40.87 13.16
N ILE A 3 -16.75 -42.13 13.51
CA ILE A 3 -17.08 -43.21 12.56
C ILE A 3 -18.39 -43.85 12.98
N LEU A 4 -19.30 -44.10 12.03
CA LEU A 4 -20.52 -44.88 12.24
C LEU A 4 -20.47 -46.17 11.43
N ILE A 5 -20.75 -47.30 12.06
CA ILE A 5 -20.87 -48.62 11.42
C ILE A 5 -22.34 -49.06 11.48
N VAL A 6 -22.91 -49.46 10.35
CA VAL A 6 -24.32 -49.83 10.23
C VAL A 6 -24.44 -51.20 9.55
N ASP A 7 -24.98 -52.18 10.27
CA ASP A 7 -25.21 -53.53 9.76
C ASP A 7 -26.29 -54.19 10.63
N ASP A 8 -27.26 -54.88 10.02
CA ASP A 8 -28.35 -55.54 10.76
C ASP A 8 -27.91 -56.84 11.44
N GLU A 9 -26.78 -57.42 11.03
CA GLU A 9 -26.15 -58.56 11.67
C GLU A 9 -25.20 -58.14 12.79
N LYS A 10 -25.61 -58.36 14.05
CA LYS A 10 -24.79 -58.03 15.24
C LYS A 10 -23.37 -58.62 15.20
N ILE A 11 -23.22 -59.83 14.65
CA ILE A 11 -21.92 -60.51 14.55
C ILE A 11 -20.98 -59.76 13.60
N ILE A 12 -21.51 -59.25 12.47
CA ILE A 12 -20.72 -58.48 11.50
C ILE A 12 -20.37 -57.12 12.09
N LEU A 13 -21.33 -56.47 12.75
CA LEU A 13 -21.14 -55.18 13.41
C LEU A 13 -20.01 -55.23 14.47
N GLU A 14 -19.99 -56.27 15.33
CA GLU A 14 -18.91 -56.45 16.32
C GLU A 14 -17.55 -56.73 15.66
N LYS A 15 -17.52 -57.53 14.59
CA LYS A 15 -16.28 -57.80 13.82
C LYS A 15 -15.73 -56.53 13.16
N LEU A 16 -16.58 -55.77 12.48
CA LEU A 16 -16.20 -54.50 11.86
C LEU A 16 -15.73 -53.50 12.92
N LYS A 17 -16.44 -53.40 14.04
CA LYS A 17 -16.01 -52.56 15.17
C LYS A 17 -14.64 -52.96 15.68
N MET A 18 -14.34 -54.24 15.79
CA MET A 18 -13.02 -54.76 16.17
C MET A 18 -11.95 -54.33 15.17
N TYR A 19 -12.16 -54.53 13.86
CA TYR A 19 -11.22 -54.12 12.81
C TYR A 19 -10.97 -52.61 12.81
N ILE A 20 -12.04 -51.80 12.88
CA ILE A 20 -11.91 -50.34 12.93
C ILE A 20 -11.19 -49.89 14.21
N SER A 21 -11.41 -50.56 15.34
CA SER A 21 -10.74 -50.25 16.60
C SER A 21 -9.22 -50.52 16.59
N GLN A 22 -8.73 -51.33 15.65
CA GLN A 22 -7.28 -51.53 15.44
C GLN A 22 -6.65 -50.41 14.60
N ILE A 23 -7.47 -49.72 13.79
CA ILE A 23 -7.05 -48.60 12.94
C ILE A 23 -7.19 -47.27 13.69
N PHE A 24 -8.21 -47.17 14.54
CA PHE A 24 -8.65 -45.94 15.16
C PHE A 24 -8.49 -45.99 16.68
N THR A 25 -7.62 -45.13 17.22
CA THR A 25 -7.23 -45.14 18.64
C THR A 25 -8.32 -44.58 19.57
N GLU A 26 -9.16 -43.65 19.07
CA GLU A 26 -10.23 -43.01 19.83
C GLU A 26 -11.52 -43.83 19.78
N LYS A 27 -11.57 -44.94 20.53
CA LYS A 27 -12.71 -45.89 20.51
C LYS A 27 -14.06 -45.26 20.89
N GLU A 28 -14.05 -44.18 21.67
CA GLU A 28 -15.25 -43.44 22.09
C GLU A 28 -15.97 -42.76 20.91
N ASN A 29 -15.29 -42.59 19.78
CA ASN A 29 -15.82 -41.96 18.57
C ASN A 29 -16.32 -42.96 17.52
N ILE A 30 -16.41 -44.26 17.88
CA ILE A 30 -16.96 -45.33 17.02
C ILE A 30 -18.40 -45.61 17.46
N PHE A 31 -19.34 -45.23 16.61
CA PHE A 31 -20.76 -45.46 16.78
C PHE A 31 -21.19 -46.68 15.96
N THR A 32 -22.22 -47.37 16.44
CA THR A 32 -22.77 -48.54 15.75
C THR A 32 -24.29 -48.50 15.72
N SER A 33 -24.90 -48.98 14.65
CA SER A 33 -26.36 -49.09 14.52
C SER A 33 -26.75 -50.41 13.85
N ASP A 34 -27.82 -51.03 14.35
CA ASP A 34 -28.37 -52.28 13.83
C ASP A 34 -29.48 -52.09 12.78
N ASN A 35 -29.82 -50.83 12.47
CA ASN A 35 -30.80 -50.51 11.44
C ASN A 35 -30.61 -49.09 10.90
N ALA A 36 -31.20 -48.82 9.74
CA ALA A 36 -31.10 -47.54 9.07
C ALA A 36 -31.82 -46.38 9.76
N ALA A 37 -32.91 -46.61 10.49
CA ALA A 37 -33.64 -45.54 11.17
C ALA A 37 -32.80 -44.92 12.30
N LYS A 38 -32.26 -45.77 13.20
CA LYS A 38 -31.33 -45.34 14.24
C LYS A 38 -30.03 -44.76 13.65
N ALA A 39 -29.55 -45.29 12.53
CA ALA A 39 -28.36 -44.77 11.88
C ALA A 39 -28.56 -43.32 11.41
N LEU A 40 -29.72 -42.99 10.84
CA LEU A 40 -30.04 -41.62 10.41
C LEU A 40 -30.13 -40.66 11.61
N GLU A 41 -30.68 -41.09 12.74
CA GLU A 41 -30.69 -40.30 13.98
C GLU A 41 -29.26 -40.00 14.49
N ILE A 42 -28.38 -41.00 14.45
CA ILE A 42 -26.97 -40.83 14.82
C ILE A 42 -26.25 -39.91 13.82
N ILE A 43 -26.55 -40.03 12.52
CA ILE A 43 -25.95 -39.16 11.49
C ILE A 43 -26.31 -37.69 11.75
N SER A 44 -27.58 -37.40 12.03
CA SER A 44 -28.03 -36.04 12.28
C SER A 44 -27.51 -35.47 13.61
N SER A 45 -27.47 -36.28 14.68
CA SER A 45 -27.09 -35.82 16.02
C SER A 45 -25.57 -35.80 16.26
N GLN A 46 -24.86 -36.86 15.86
CA GLN A 46 -23.43 -37.03 16.14
C GLN A 46 -22.53 -36.60 14.98
N GLN A 47 -23.09 -36.44 13.77
CA GLN A 47 -22.39 -36.04 12.54
C GLN A 47 -21.07 -36.79 12.28
N PRO A 48 -21.11 -38.14 12.19
CA PRO A 48 -19.94 -38.95 11.90
C PRO A 48 -19.25 -38.48 10.61
N ASP A 49 -17.91 -38.47 10.60
CA ASP A 49 -17.09 -38.10 9.46
C ASP A 49 -17.05 -39.22 8.40
N ILE A 50 -17.08 -40.49 8.85
CA ILE A 50 -17.11 -41.69 8.00
C ILE A 50 -18.30 -42.56 8.40
N ILE A 51 -19.07 -43.03 7.42
CA ILE A 51 -20.19 -43.95 7.59
C ILE A 51 -19.91 -45.23 6.80
N LEU A 52 -19.80 -46.35 7.49
CA LEU A 52 -19.76 -47.68 6.91
C LEU A 52 -21.15 -48.29 7.02
N THR A 53 -21.76 -48.71 5.92
CA THR A 53 -23.11 -49.29 5.96
C THR A 53 -23.23 -50.50 5.05
N ASP A 54 -23.95 -51.53 5.52
CA ASP A 54 -24.43 -52.59 4.64
C ASP A 54 -25.40 -52.00 3.60
N ILE A 55 -25.35 -52.51 2.38
CA ILE A 55 -26.30 -52.17 1.32
C ILE A 55 -27.69 -52.71 1.66
N ARG A 56 -27.82 -53.95 2.13
CA ARG A 56 -29.14 -54.54 2.40
C ARG A 56 -29.43 -54.60 3.89
N MET A 57 -30.50 -53.93 4.30
CA MET A 57 -31.04 -54.02 5.66
C MET A 57 -32.58 -53.97 5.59
N PRO A 58 -33.30 -54.57 6.56
CA PRO A 58 -34.75 -54.48 6.64
C PRO A 58 -35.25 -53.02 6.70
N GLY A 59 -36.23 -52.70 5.87
CA GLY A 59 -36.82 -51.36 5.79
C GLY A 59 -36.05 -50.43 4.85
N LYS A 60 -35.23 -49.53 5.40
CA LYS A 60 -34.37 -48.63 4.61
C LYS A 60 -32.99 -49.26 4.42
N ASP A 61 -32.49 -49.19 3.20
CA ASP A 61 -31.25 -49.85 2.78
C ASP A 61 -30.04 -48.88 2.87
N GLY A 62 -28.81 -49.39 2.74
CA GLY A 62 -27.59 -48.56 2.82
C GLY A 62 -27.48 -47.53 1.69
N LEU A 63 -28.12 -47.79 0.56
CA LEU A 63 -28.19 -46.83 -0.55
C LEU A 63 -29.03 -45.62 -0.17
N TYR A 64 -30.15 -45.82 0.54
CA TYR A 64 -30.92 -44.71 1.10
C TYR A 64 -30.08 -43.85 2.05
N ILE A 65 -29.28 -44.47 2.93
CA ILE A 65 -28.37 -43.74 3.83
C ILE A 65 -27.35 -42.93 3.00
N SER A 66 -26.74 -43.52 1.98
CA SER A 66 -25.78 -42.80 1.12
C SER A 66 -26.41 -41.59 0.42
N SER A 67 -27.61 -41.73 -0.15
CA SER A 67 -28.33 -40.61 -0.77
C SER A 67 -28.67 -39.52 0.25
N PHE A 68 -29.08 -39.88 1.46
CA PHE A 68 -29.37 -38.93 2.52
C PHE A 68 -28.12 -38.13 2.93
N VAL A 69 -26.99 -38.82 3.14
CA VAL A 69 -25.72 -38.19 3.51
C VAL A 69 -25.24 -37.29 2.39
N HIS A 70 -25.27 -37.74 1.13
CA HIS A 70 -24.83 -36.93 -0.02
C HIS A 70 -25.59 -35.61 -0.12
N ASN A 71 -26.91 -35.63 0.07
CA ASN A 71 -27.76 -34.44 -0.07
C ASN A 71 -27.67 -33.45 1.10
N ASN A 72 -27.48 -33.96 2.33
CA ASN A 72 -27.53 -33.13 3.54
C ASN A 72 -26.15 -32.83 4.14
N PHE A 73 -25.16 -33.68 3.88
CA PHE A 73 -23.82 -33.63 4.47
C PHE A 73 -22.76 -34.03 3.43
N PRO A 74 -22.58 -33.25 2.34
CA PRO A 74 -21.73 -33.61 1.20
C PRO A 74 -20.24 -33.79 1.56
N ASP A 75 -19.81 -33.24 2.68
CA ASP A 75 -18.42 -33.35 3.17
C ASP A 75 -18.12 -34.68 3.89
N LYS A 76 -19.14 -35.52 4.15
CA LYS A 76 -19.03 -36.78 4.87
C LYS A 76 -18.79 -37.94 3.91
N ILE A 77 -18.00 -38.92 4.36
CA ILE A 77 -17.64 -40.07 3.54
C ILE A 77 -18.54 -41.25 3.87
N VAL A 78 -19.10 -41.89 2.83
CA VAL A 78 -19.85 -43.14 2.95
C VAL A 78 -19.06 -44.26 2.27
N ILE A 79 -18.89 -45.39 2.94
CA ILE A 79 -18.32 -46.63 2.42
C ILE A 79 -19.41 -47.70 2.51
N LEU A 80 -19.68 -48.37 1.39
CA LEU A 80 -20.68 -49.44 1.34
C LEU A 80 -20.03 -50.81 1.56
N ILE A 81 -20.67 -51.66 2.34
CA ILE A 81 -20.30 -53.06 2.55
C ILE A 81 -21.42 -53.94 1.98
N THR A 82 -21.11 -55.04 1.30
CA THR A 82 -22.15 -55.85 0.62
C THR A 82 -21.76 -57.30 0.36
N GLY A 83 -22.68 -58.24 0.55
CA GLY A 83 -22.47 -59.65 0.20
C GLY A 83 -22.71 -60.02 -1.27
N PHE A 84 -23.14 -59.08 -2.12
CA PHE A 84 -23.50 -59.35 -3.50
C PHE A 84 -22.69 -58.52 -4.49
N SER A 85 -22.12 -59.18 -5.50
CA SER A 85 -21.52 -58.55 -6.69
C SER A 85 -22.60 -58.18 -7.73
N ASP A 86 -23.66 -57.50 -7.31
CA ASP A 86 -24.73 -57.06 -8.22
C ASP A 86 -24.35 -55.71 -8.85
N PHE A 87 -24.23 -55.72 -10.18
CA PHE A 87 -23.88 -54.57 -11.00
C PHE A 87 -24.83 -53.37 -10.78
N LYS A 88 -26.11 -53.61 -10.45
CA LYS A 88 -27.09 -52.52 -10.19
C LYS A 88 -26.77 -51.72 -8.94
N TYR A 89 -26.23 -52.36 -7.90
CA TYR A 89 -25.87 -51.66 -6.66
C TYR A 89 -24.60 -50.84 -6.84
N ALA A 90 -23.61 -51.36 -7.57
CA ALA A 90 -22.41 -50.61 -7.91
C ALA A 90 -22.74 -49.34 -8.72
N GLN A 91 -23.66 -49.43 -9.69
CA GLN A 91 -24.08 -48.27 -10.48
C GLN A 91 -24.77 -47.19 -9.62
N THR A 92 -25.61 -47.58 -8.66
CA THR A 92 -26.28 -46.63 -7.75
C THR A 92 -25.30 -46.03 -6.74
N ALA A 93 -24.34 -46.81 -6.24
CA ALA A 93 -23.28 -46.34 -5.35
C ALA A 93 -22.43 -45.22 -6.00
N ILE A 94 -22.07 -45.39 -7.28
CA ILE A 94 -21.36 -44.38 -8.06
C ILE A 94 -22.20 -43.12 -8.22
N LYS A 95 -23.50 -43.25 -8.55
CA LYS A 95 -24.42 -42.10 -8.66
C LYS A 95 -24.56 -41.33 -7.36
N ASN A 96 -24.52 -42.02 -6.22
CA ASN A 96 -24.60 -41.42 -4.89
C ASN A 96 -23.25 -40.92 -4.35
N HIS A 97 -22.19 -40.90 -5.17
CA HIS A 97 -20.84 -40.45 -4.78
C HIS A 97 -20.29 -41.14 -3.53
N VAL A 98 -20.60 -42.43 -3.37
CA VAL A 98 -20.00 -43.25 -2.31
C VAL A 98 -18.48 -43.30 -2.53
N PHE A 99 -17.74 -43.19 -1.44
CA PHE A 99 -16.28 -43.11 -1.47
C PHE A 99 -15.63 -44.43 -1.87
N ASP A 100 -16.14 -45.54 -1.34
CA ASP A 100 -15.63 -46.87 -1.66
C ASP A 100 -16.68 -47.96 -1.42
N TYR A 101 -16.44 -49.14 -1.99
CA TYR A 101 -17.35 -50.27 -2.03
C TYR A 101 -16.60 -51.57 -1.70
N ILE A 102 -17.00 -52.27 -0.63
CA ILE A 102 -16.30 -53.45 -0.07
C ILE A 102 -17.21 -54.68 -0.10
N LEU A 103 -16.69 -55.81 -0.61
CA LEU A 103 -17.41 -57.09 -0.66
C LEU A 103 -17.30 -57.87 0.66
N LYS A 104 -18.39 -58.56 1.07
CA LYS A 104 -18.40 -59.57 2.13
C LYS A 104 -17.98 -60.93 1.52
N PRO A 105 -17.20 -61.79 2.22
CA PRO A 105 -16.64 -61.58 3.55
C PRO A 105 -15.61 -60.45 3.55
N VAL A 106 -15.71 -59.56 4.54
CA VAL A 106 -14.87 -58.35 4.59
C VAL A 106 -13.44 -58.74 4.95
N ASP A 107 -12.53 -58.51 4.01
CA ASP A 107 -11.09 -58.64 4.25
C ASP A 107 -10.60 -57.47 5.10
N GLU A 108 -9.89 -57.77 6.19
CA GLU A 108 -9.39 -56.78 7.14
C GLU A 108 -8.46 -55.77 6.48
N ASN A 109 -7.60 -56.20 5.55
CA ASN A 109 -6.65 -55.32 4.87
C ASN A 109 -7.38 -54.39 3.88
N VAL A 110 -8.37 -54.91 3.16
CA VAL A 110 -9.18 -54.11 2.22
C VAL A 110 -9.97 -53.03 2.96
N LEU A 111 -10.63 -53.41 4.06
CA LEU A 111 -11.34 -52.47 4.93
C LEU A 111 -10.39 -51.41 5.48
N LYS A 112 -9.21 -51.84 5.95
CA LYS A 112 -8.20 -50.94 6.49
C LYS A 112 -7.70 -49.94 5.46
N GLU A 113 -7.40 -50.38 4.25
CA GLU A 113 -6.94 -49.51 3.16
C GLU A 113 -8.02 -48.47 2.81
N SER A 114 -9.26 -48.92 2.65
CA SER A 114 -10.40 -48.04 2.33
C SER A 114 -10.63 -46.96 3.39
N VAL A 115 -10.63 -47.35 4.67
CA VAL A 115 -10.83 -46.42 5.79
C VAL A 115 -9.66 -45.46 5.94
N LEU A 116 -8.41 -45.92 5.76
CA LEU A 116 -7.24 -45.04 5.78
C LEU A 116 -7.26 -44.01 4.66
N LYS A 117 -7.68 -44.40 3.45
CA LYS A 117 -7.90 -43.46 2.33
C LYS A 117 -8.96 -42.42 2.68
N ALA A 118 -10.08 -42.84 3.27
CA ALA A 118 -11.15 -41.94 3.71
C ALA A 118 -10.66 -40.93 4.76
N ILE A 119 -9.92 -41.42 5.77
CA ILE A 119 -9.29 -40.60 6.82
C ILE A 119 -8.37 -39.55 6.19
N HIS A 120 -7.50 -39.97 5.27
CA HIS A 120 -6.59 -39.07 4.59
C HIS A 120 -7.34 -37.98 3.82
N THR A 121 -8.34 -38.35 3.03
CA THR A 121 -9.17 -37.40 2.26
C THR A 121 -9.87 -36.37 3.16
N ILE A 122 -10.46 -36.80 4.29
CA ILE A 122 -11.10 -35.88 5.24
C ILE A 122 -10.07 -34.93 5.86
N THR A 123 -8.89 -35.45 6.22
CA THR A 123 -7.83 -34.68 6.86
C THR A 123 -7.28 -33.62 5.90
N GLU A 124 -7.03 -33.96 4.64
CA GLU A 124 -6.60 -33.00 3.62
C GLU A 124 -7.63 -31.89 3.41
N ARG A 125 -8.91 -32.23 3.28
CA ARG A 125 -9.99 -31.24 3.13
C ARG A 125 -10.05 -30.28 4.32
N LYS A 126 -9.96 -30.80 5.54
CA LYS A 126 -9.94 -29.99 6.77
C LYS A 126 -8.72 -29.06 6.81
N ASN A 127 -7.54 -29.58 6.47
CA ASN A 127 -6.29 -28.79 6.44
C ASN A 127 -6.34 -27.68 5.40
N GLN A 128 -6.85 -27.94 4.19
CA GLN A 128 -7.02 -26.92 3.14
C GLN A 128 -7.98 -25.82 3.58
N ALA A 129 -9.10 -26.16 4.22
CA ALA A 129 -10.07 -25.18 4.73
C ALA A 129 -9.46 -24.28 5.82
N ILE A 130 -8.72 -24.87 6.77
CA ILE A 130 -8.02 -24.14 7.83
C ILE A 130 -6.98 -23.19 7.22
N MET A 131 -6.15 -23.70 6.30
CA MET A 131 -5.11 -22.90 5.66
C MET A 131 -5.70 -21.73 4.87
N ARG A 132 -6.79 -21.97 4.12
CA ARG A 132 -7.52 -20.92 3.40
C ARG A 132 -8.01 -19.82 4.35
N LYS A 133 -8.67 -20.19 5.46
CA LYS A 133 -9.16 -19.22 6.45
C LYS A 133 -8.02 -18.41 7.09
N LYS A 134 -6.87 -19.06 7.34
CA LYS A 134 -5.66 -18.40 7.85
C LYS A 134 -5.08 -17.41 6.84
N TYR A 135 -4.98 -17.80 5.56
CA TYR A 135 -4.55 -16.90 4.48
C TYR A 135 -5.51 -15.71 4.29
N GLU A 136 -6.81 -15.94 4.30
CA GLU A 136 -7.81 -14.86 4.18
C GLU A 136 -7.68 -13.85 5.34
N SER A 137 -7.46 -14.34 6.57
CA SER A 137 -7.23 -13.49 7.74
C SER A 137 -5.93 -12.69 7.63
N TYR A 138 -4.84 -13.35 7.22
CA TYR A 138 -3.53 -12.72 7.01
C TYR A 138 -3.57 -11.64 5.92
N LEU A 139 -4.27 -11.88 4.81
CA LEU A 139 -4.44 -10.89 3.74
C LEU A 139 -5.28 -9.69 4.22
N LYS A 140 -6.33 -9.94 5.01
CA LYS A 140 -7.19 -8.88 5.57
C LYS A 140 -6.46 -8.00 6.58
N GLU A 141 -5.55 -8.57 7.37
CA GLU A 141 -4.75 -7.81 8.33
C GLU A 141 -3.66 -7.00 7.62
N ASN A 142 -2.96 -7.59 6.66
CA ASN A 142 -1.95 -6.89 5.87
C ASN A 142 -2.55 -5.71 5.07
N ILE A 143 -3.71 -5.89 4.43
CA ILE A 143 -4.32 -4.78 3.68
C ILE A 143 -4.75 -3.64 4.61
N ARG A 144 -5.22 -3.94 5.83
CA ARG A 144 -5.55 -2.92 6.84
C ARG A 144 -4.34 -2.13 7.30
N ASN A 145 -3.20 -2.79 7.52
CA ASN A 145 -1.97 -2.10 7.89
C ASN A 145 -1.50 -1.18 6.74
N LEU A 146 -1.54 -1.66 5.50
CA LEU A 146 -1.22 -0.84 4.33
C LEU A 146 -2.18 0.35 4.15
N GLN A 147 -3.48 0.18 4.45
CA GLN A 147 -4.47 1.27 4.47
C GLN A 147 -4.15 2.30 5.55
N LYS A 148 -3.73 1.86 6.75
CA LYS A 148 -3.29 2.76 7.84
C LYS A 148 -2.04 3.55 7.43
N ASP A 149 -1.03 2.89 6.85
CA ASP A 149 0.20 3.53 6.37
C ASP A 149 -0.08 4.54 5.24
N PHE A 150 -1.01 4.20 4.34
CA PHE A 150 -1.47 5.11 3.30
C PHE A 150 -2.18 6.34 3.91
N PHE A 151 -3.10 6.12 4.85
CA PHE A 151 -3.80 7.20 5.52
C PHE A 151 -2.84 8.12 6.30
N GLU A 152 -1.87 7.57 7.02
CA GLU A 152 -0.81 8.34 7.69
C GLU A 152 -0.02 9.19 6.69
N ARG A 153 0.38 8.61 5.55
CA ARG A 153 1.06 9.37 4.49
C ARG A 153 0.21 10.52 3.98
N LEU A 154 -1.10 10.33 3.78
CA LEU A 154 -1.99 11.42 3.34
C LEU A 154 -2.17 12.49 4.41
N LEU A 155 -2.18 12.13 5.70
CA LEU A 155 -2.27 13.10 6.78
C LEU A 155 -1.02 13.98 6.88
N PHE A 156 0.18 13.41 6.76
CA PHE A 156 1.42 14.10 7.15
C PHE A 156 2.45 14.34 6.04
N ARG A 157 2.35 13.66 4.90
CA ARG A 157 3.26 13.87 3.76
C ARG A 157 2.54 14.66 2.68
N ASN A 158 3.09 15.82 2.32
CA ASN A 158 2.60 16.61 1.19
C ASN A 158 2.57 15.73 -0.07
N THR A 159 1.38 15.35 -0.52
CA THR A 159 1.16 14.64 -1.78
C THR A 159 1.34 15.60 -2.94
N THR A 160 2.57 16.04 -3.20
CA THR A 160 2.92 16.89 -4.35
C THR A 160 3.00 16.14 -5.68
N SER A 161 2.42 14.94 -5.78
CA SER A 161 2.24 14.26 -7.07
C SER A 161 1.01 13.38 -7.02
N LEU A 162 -0.16 13.96 -7.29
CA LEU A 162 -1.30 13.20 -7.82
C LEU A 162 -0.95 12.77 -9.25
N SER A 163 -0.06 11.80 -9.37
CA SER A 163 0.18 11.05 -10.61
C SER A 163 -0.85 9.94 -10.77
N SER A 164 -0.92 9.34 -11.96
CA SER A 164 -1.71 8.12 -12.23
C SER A 164 -1.54 7.01 -11.17
N SER A 165 -0.37 6.98 -10.51
CA SER A 165 -0.08 6.07 -9.40
C SER A 165 -0.98 6.20 -8.17
N PHE A 166 -1.59 7.38 -7.91
CA PHE A 166 -2.46 7.56 -6.73
C PHE A 166 -3.77 6.77 -6.87
N HIS A 167 -4.38 6.81 -8.05
CA HIS A 167 -5.61 6.07 -8.32
C HIS A 167 -5.35 4.56 -8.29
N GLU A 168 -4.20 4.11 -8.84
CA GLU A 168 -3.75 2.73 -8.75
C GLU A 168 -3.57 2.26 -7.31
N GLU A 169 -2.97 3.11 -6.45
CA GLU A 169 -2.77 2.81 -5.04
C GLU A 169 -4.09 2.77 -4.25
N VAL A 170 -5.02 3.70 -4.49
CA VAL A 170 -6.39 3.68 -3.92
C VAL A 170 -7.13 2.40 -4.32
N THR A 171 -7.02 2.00 -5.60
CA THR A 171 -7.63 0.76 -6.11
C THR A 171 -7.01 -0.48 -5.47
N MET A 172 -5.68 -0.53 -5.39
CA MET A 172 -4.94 -1.65 -4.78
C MET A 172 -5.29 -1.83 -3.30
N LEU A 173 -5.47 -0.72 -2.58
CA LEU A 173 -5.86 -0.69 -1.18
C LEU A 173 -7.37 -0.88 -0.98
N ARG A 174 -8.15 -1.06 -2.06
CA ARG A 174 -9.61 -1.22 -2.04
C ARG A 174 -10.32 -0.07 -1.34
N LEU A 175 -9.82 1.15 -1.47
CA LEU A 175 -10.41 2.35 -0.87
C LEU A 175 -11.44 3.04 -1.78
N ASP A 176 -11.69 2.52 -2.98
CA ASP A 176 -12.62 3.08 -3.97
C ASP A 176 -14.09 3.12 -3.49
N HIS A 177 -14.40 2.34 -2.44
CA HIS A 177 -15.71 2.34 -1.81
C HIS A 177 -15.97 3.60 -0.98
N ILE A 178 -14.92 4.31 -0.54
CA ILE A 178 -15.03 5.54 0.24
C ILE A 178 -15.35 6.68 -0.73
N LYS A 179 -16.65 6.92 -0.90
CA LYS A 179 -17.16 7.96 -1.82
C LYS A 179 -17.45 9.28 -1.11
N SER A 180 -17.70 9.21 0.19
CA SER A 180 -18.00 10.36 1.02
C SER A 180 -17.42 10.13 2.40
N TYR A 181 -16.83 11.16 3.00
CA TYR A 181 -16.27 11.04 4.33
C TYR A 181 -16.12 12.40 5.04
N TYR A 182 -15.97 12.31 6.36
CA TYR A 182 -15.49 13.40 7.22
C TYR A 182 -14.15 13.02 7.83
N LEU A 183 -13.30 14.00 8.09
CA LEU A 183 -12.11 13.81 8.92
C LEU A 183 -12.41 14.27 10.36
N LEU A 184 -12.25 13.35 11.29
CA LEU A 184 -12.37 13.58 12.73
C LEU A 184 -10.97 13.63 13.34
N TYR A 185 -10.68 14.67 14.11
CA TYR A 185 -9.52 14.73 15.00
C TYR A 185 -9.99 14.71 16.44
N CYS A 186 -9.40 13.85 17.27
CA CYS A 186 -9.68 13.80 18.70
C CYS A 186 -8.38 13.91 19.51
N LYS A 187 -8.46 14.58 20.66
CA LYS A 187 -7.39 14.56 21.67
C LYS A 187 -7.97 14.26 23.05
N CYS A 188 -7.41 13.26 23.71
CA CYS A 188 -7.74 12.91 25.09
C CYS A 188 -6.80 13.64 26.05
N SER A 189 -7.37 14.24 27.09
CA SER A 189 -6.61 14.95 28.12
C SER A 189 -7.19 14.71 29.51
N THR A 190 -6.31 14.56 30.49
CA THR A 190 -6.68 14.33 31.88
C THR A 190 -7.00 15.65 32.59
N THR A 191 -8.00 15.64 33.49
CA THR A 191 -8.48 16.88 34.13
C THR A 191 -7.75 17.27 35.42
N VAL A 192 -7.09 16.32 36.10
CA VAL A 192 -6.61 16.49 37.48
C VAL A 192 -5.08 16.53 37.58
N SER A 193 -4.38 15.84 36.68
CA SER A 193 -2.92 15.78 36.60
C SER A 193 -2.52 15.25 35.22
N LYS A 194 -1.49 15.80 34.57
CA LYS A 194 -0.96 15.27 33.30
C LYS A 194 -0.48 13.83 33.48
N ASP A 195 -1.36 12.88 33.18
CA ASP A 195 -1.11 11.45 33.25
C ASP A 195 -1.14 10.89 31.82
N LEU A 196 0.04 10.84 31.20
CA LEU A 196 0.19 10.44 29.79
C LEU A 196 -0.20 8.99 29.55
N GLU A 197 0.06 8.09 30.50
CA GLU A 197 -0.31 6.68 30.37
C GLU A 197 -1.82 6.53 30.32
N LYS A 198 -2.51 7.25 31.22
CA LYS A 198 -3.98 7.30 31.23
C LYS A 198 -4.52 7.93 29.94
N GLU A 199 -3.95 9.03 29.47
CA GLU A 199 -4.37 9.66 28.21
C GLU A 199 -4.20 8.73 26.99
N TYR A 200 -3.12 7.95 26.94
CA TYR A 200 -2.86 7.00 25.85
C TYR A 200 -3.83 5.82 25.91
N TYR A 201 -4.04 5.25 27.10
CA TYR A 201 -5.00 4.17 27.31
C TYR A 201 -6.41 4.56 26.85
N PHE A 202 -6.88 5.76 27.24
CA PHE A 202 -8.20 6.23 26.87
C PHE A 202 -8.31 6.69 25.41
N THR A 203 -7.19 7.09 24.78
CA THR A 203 -7.14 7.31 23.33
C THR A 203 -7.33 6.00 22.57
N HIS A 204 -6.76 4.89 23.06
CA HIS A 204 -6.96 3.56 22.48
C HIS A 204 -8.42 3.07 22.66
N ILE A 205 -9.04 3.37 23.80
CA ILE A 205 -10.47 3.11 23.99
C ILE A 205 -11.32 3.90 22.99
N ALA A 206 -11.01 5.19 22.78
CA ALA A 206 -11.72 6.02 21.80
C ALA A 206 -11.55 5.46 20.36
N GLU A 207 -10.35 5.01 19.99
CA GLU A 207 -10.09 4.32 18.72
C GLU A 207 -10.99 3.09 18.57
N HIS A 208 -11.08 2.23 19.60
CA HIS A 208 -11.91 1.02 19.56
C HIS A 208 -13.40 1.35 19.37
N TYR A 209 -13.94 2.33 20.11
CA TYR A 209 -15.33 2.76 19.94
C TYR A 209 -15.59 3.31 18.54
N LEU A 210 -14.69 4.12 17.98
CA LEU A 210 -14.85 4.64 16.63
C LEU A 210 -14.83 3.52 15.58
N GLN A 211 -13.94 2.53 15.71
CA GLN A 211 -13.89 1.38 14.79
C GLN A 211 -15.14 0.50 14.87
N GLU A 212 -15.73 0.36 16.05
CA GLU A 212 -16.95 -0.43 16.25
C GLU A 212 -18.19 0.29 15.71
N GLN A 213 -18.29 1.60 15.92
CA GLN A 213 -19.46 2.40 15.55
C GLN A 213 -19.44 2.91 14.11
N ILE A 214 -18.26 2.96 13.47
CA ILE A 214 -18.07 3.46 12.10
C ILE A 214 -17.36 2.37 11.25
N PRO A 215 -18.14 1.46 10.63
CA PRO A 215 -17.57 0.43 9.77
C PRO A 215 -16.76 1.04 8.62
N GLY A 216 -15.51 0.60 8.47
CA GLY A 216 -14.61 1.10 7.42
C GLY A 216 -13.81 2.35 7.81
N ALA A 217 -13.95 2.86 9.04
CA ALA A 217 -13.12 3.97 9.51
C ALA A 217 -11.62 3.62 9.48
N LEU A 218 -10.82 4.52 8.91
CA LEU A 218 -9.36 4.45 8.96
C LEU A 218 -8.87 5.35 10.09
N ILE A 219 -8.22 4.76 11.09
CA ILE A 219 -7.78 5.49 12.27
C ILE A 219 -6.26 5.45 12.39
N PHE A 220 -5.69 6.63 12.58
CA PHE A 220 -4.29 6.85 12.92
C PHE A 220 -4.21 7.48 14.32
N SER A 221 -3.60 6.78 15.27
CA SER A 221 -3.39 7.26 16.64
C SER A 221 -1.93 7.62 16.87
N TYR A 222 -1.68 8.78 17.47
CA TYR A 222 -0.34 9.19 17.92
C TYR A 222 -0.41 9.77 19.33
N GLY A 223 0.11 9.00 20.29
CA GLY A 223 0.07 9.36 21.71
C GLY A 223 -1.37 9.53 22.21
N ASN A 224 -1.70 10.74 22.65
CA ASN A 224 -3.04 11.08 23.18
C ASN A 224 -3.98 11.70 22.14
N ALA A 225 -3.63 11.60 20.85
CA ALA A 225 -4.43 12.13 19.77
C ALA A 225 -4.68 11.06 18.71
N LEU A 226 -5.80 11.19 17.99
CA LEU A 226 -6.11 10.35 16.85
C LEU A 226 -6.77 11.15 15.73
N TYR A 227 -6.53 10.70 14.50
CA TYR A 227 -7.27 11.10 13.30
C TYR A 227 -8.08 9.91 12.83
N SER A 228 -9.33 10.14 12.48
CA SER A 228 -10.24 9.12 11.95
C SER A 228 -10.89 9.63 10.67
N LEU A 229 -10.62 8.94 9.57
CA LEU A 229 -11.39 9.10 8.35
C LEU A 229 -12.69 8.31 8.51
N CYS A 230 -13.81 9.01 8.51
CA CYS A 230 -15.12 8.46 8.81
C CYS A 230 -15.95 8.39 7.52
N PRO A 231 -15.98 7.23 6.83
CA PRO A 231 -16.68 7.09 5.56
C PRO A 231 -18.20 6.97 5.74
N ASP A 232 -18.94 7.43 4.74
CA ASP A 232 -20.37 7.21 4.53
C ASP A 232 -21.26 7.47 5.76
N ILE A 233 -20.88 8.44 6.58
CA ILE A 233 -21.58 8.82 7.82
C ILE A 233 -22.10 10.26 7.74
N ASP A 234 -23.33 10.47 8.21
CA ASP A 234 -23.89 11.81 8.36
C ASP A 234 -23.23 12.55 9.54
N GLU A 235 -23.07 13.86 9.36
CA GLU A 235 -22.51 14.79 10.34
C GLU A 235 -23.21 14.70 11.71
N LYS A 236 -24.54 14.61 11.74
CA LYS A 236 -25.30 14.51 13.00
C LYS A 236 -25.03 13.19 13.71
N GLN A 237 -24.85 12.11 12.95
CA GLN A 237 -24.51 10.80 13.50
C GLN A 237 -23.09 10.78 14.05
N LEU A 238 -22.12 11.33 13.31
CA LEU A 238 -20.73 11.47 13.75
C LEU A 238 -20.63 12.30 15.04
N THR A 239 -21.38 13.40 15.11
CA THR A 239 -21.44 14.25 16.31
C THR A 239 -22.05 13.50 17.51
N LYS A 240 -23.10 12.71 17.31
CA LYS A 240 -23.70 11.87 18.36
C LYS A 240 -22.71 10.82 18.89
N ILE A 241 -22.02 10.12 18.00
CA ILE A 241 -20.99 9.11 18.38
C ILE A 241 -19.88 9.78 19.18
N THR A 242 -19.38 10.92 18.70
CA THR A 242 -18.30 11.66 19.35
C THR A 242 -18.70 12.15 20.75
N ASN A 243 -19.92 12.67 20.91
CA ASN A 243 -20.46 13.07 22.21
C ASN A 243 -20.66 11.88 23.17
N PHE A 244 -21.11 10.73 22.66
CA PHE A 244 -21.22 9.51 23.45
C PHE A 244 -19.85 9.08 23.99
N ILE A 245 -18.84 9.00 23.11
CA ILE A 245 -17.47 8.63 23.47
C ILE A 245 -16.91 9.62 24.52
N HIS A 246 -17.10 10.93 24.31
CA HIS A 246 -16.73 11.95 25.29
C HIS A 246 -17.39 11.70 26.66
N GLY A 247 -18.68 11.37 26.68
CA GLY A 247 -19.43 11.08 27.90
C GLY A 247 -18.87 9.89 28.69
N GLU A 248 -18.51 8.80 28.00
CA GLU A 248 -17.89 7.62 28.62
C GLU A 248 -16.48 7.90 29.17
N LEU A 249 -15.67 8.66 28.42
CA LEU A 249 -14.33 9.08 28.84
C LEU A 249 -14.38 10.00 30.06
N LYS A 250 -15.35 10.93 30.09
CA LYS A 250 -15.52 11.92 31.16
C LYS A 250 -15.79 11.28 32.51
N LYS A 251 -16.50 10.14 32.56
CA LYS A 251 -16.72 9.36 33.80
C LYS A 251 -15.41 8.93 34.46
N ASN A 252 -14.32 8.83 33.68
CA ASN A 252 -13.01 8.42 34.12
C ASN A 252 -12.02 9.61 34.30
N HIS A 253 -12.53 10.85 34.36
CA HIS A 253 -11.74 12.08 34.45
C HIS A 253 -10.83 12.33 33.23
N VAL A 254 -11.25 11.88 32.05
CA VAL A 254 -10.60 12.17 30.76
C VAL A 254 -11.56 12.95 29.87
N LEU A 255 -11.12 14.11 29.38
CA LEU A 255 -11.86 14.89 28.41
C LEU A 255 -11.35 14.57 27.01
N MET A 256 -12.27 14.23 26.12
CA MET A 256 -12.01 14.15 24.69
C MET A 256 -12.48 15.44 24.02
N SER A 257 -11.55 16.19 23.45
CA SER A 257 -11.85 17.31 22.56
C SER A 257 -11.77 16.84 21.12
N ALA A 258 -12.80 17.13 20.32
CA ALA A 258 -12.97 16.61 18.98
C ALA A 258 -13.32 17.69 17.95
N ALA A 259 -12.67 17.62 16.80
CA ALA A 259 -12.83 18.53 15.68
C ALA A 259 -13.29 17.75 14.44
N ILE A 260 -14.39 18.19 13.83
CA ILE A 260 -14.97 17.56 12.64
C ILE A 260 -14.78 18.51 11.45
N SER A 261 -14.11 18.03 10.40
CA SER A 261 -13.86 18.78 9.16
C SER A 261 -15.15 19.07 8.37
N SER A 262 -15.02 19.79 7.25
CA SER A 262 -16.04 19.75 6.20
C SER A 262 -16.14 18.36 5.57
N HIS A 263 -17.26 18.12 4.89
CA HIS A 263 -17.47 16.94 4.06
C HIS A 263 -16.51 16.94 2.85
N SER A 264 -16.08 15.75 2.41
CA SER A 264 -15.34 15.55 1.17
C SER A 264 -15.70 14.23 0.50
N GLU A 265 -15.48 14.17 -0.81
CA GLU A 265 -15.63 12.99 -1.66
C GLU A 265 -14.30 12.55 -2.30
N ASN A 266 -13.22 13.28 -2.03
CA ASN A 266 -11.93 13.08 -2.69
C ASN A 266 -10.82 12.87 -1.67
N LEU A 267 -10.25 11.67 -1.60
CA LEU A 267 -9.17 11.31 -0.66
C LEU A 267 -7.92 12.21 -0.78
N SER A 268 -7.73 12.90 -1.91
CA SER A 268 -6.63 13.87 -2.04
C SER A 268 -6.80 15.13 -1.20
N GLU A 269 -8.00 15.39 -0.68
CA GLU A 269 -8.33 16.55 0.16
C GLU A 269 -8.02 16.32 1.65
N ILE A 270 -7.61 15.12 2.06
CA ILE A 270 -7.25 14.80 3.45
C ILE A 270 -6.27 15.82 4.07
N PRO A 271 -5.21 16.30 3.38
CA PRO A 271 -4.34 17.35 3.92
C PRO A 271 -5.08 18.66 4.25
N LEU A 272 -6.04 19.06 3.41
CA LEU A 272 -6.89 20.23 3.63
C LEU A 272 -7.83 20.00 4.82
N LEU A 273 -8.51 18.86 4.88
CA LEU A 273 -9.40 18.54 5.99
C LEU A 273 -8.64 18.47 7.33
N ARG A 274 -7.41 17.93 7.33
CA ARG A 274 -6.55 17.94 8.52
C ARG A 274 -6.30 19.36 9.00
N SER A 275 -6.01 20.27 8.06
CA SER A 275 -5.81 21.69 8.32
C SER A 275 -7.01 22.30 9.06
N GLN A 276 -8.23 22.03 8.59
CA GLN A 276 -9.47 22.46 9.25
C GLN A 276 -9.61 21.88 10.66
N THR A 277 -9.29 20.60 10.86
CA THR A 277 -9.40 19.99 12.20
C THR A 277 -8.45 20.61 13.23
N VAL A 278 -7.24 21.00 12.80
CA VAL A 278 -6.27 21.69 13.67
C VAL A 278 -6.77 23.08 14.06
N GLU A 279 -7.43 23.79 13.14
CA GLU A 279 -8.02 25.10 13.39
C GLU A 279 -9.11 25.03 14.45
N ILE A 280 -10.10 24.16 14.23
CA ILE A 280 -11.17 23.90 15.20
C ILE A 280 -10.59 23.55 16.56
N PHE A 281 -9.54 22.71 16.59
CA PHE A 281 -8.92 22.29 17.84
C PHE A 281 -8.25 23.43 18.61
N ASN A 282 -7.65 24.40 17.92
CA ASN A 282 -7.09 25.59 18.56
C ASN A 282 -8.18 26.50 19.14
N THR A 283 -9.34 26.60 18.48
CA THR A 283 -10.50 27.31 19.00
C THR A 283 -11.12 26.60 20.20
N LEU A 284 -11.21 25.26 20.16
CA LEU A 284 -11.76 24.44 21.23
C LEU A 284 -11.03 24.62 22.57
N LYS A 285 -9.70 24.84 22.56
CA LYS A 285 -8.91 25.09 23.78
C LYS A 285 -9.41 26.28 24.59
N ASN A 286 -10.06 27.25 23.94
CA ASN A 286 -10.55 28.48 24.56
C ASN A 286 -12.08 28.49 24.71
N SER A 287 -12.75 27.36 24.45
CA SER A 287 -14.21 27.25 24.44
C SER A 287 -14.72 26.28 25.53
N SER A 288 -16.00 26.40 25.89
CA SER A 288 -16.71 25.42 26.73
C SER A 288 -17.19 24.17 25.95
N HIS A 289 -16.96 24.14 24.64
CA HIS A 289 -17.37 23.04 23.76
C HIS A 289 -16.30 21.96 23.73
N PHE A 290 -16.73 20.69 23.64
CA PHE A 290 -15.83 19.54 23.51
C PHE A 290 -15.83 18.96 22.09
N VAL A 291 -16.88 19.21 21.32
CA VAL A 291 -16.99 18.82 19.92
C VAL A 291 -17.36 20.08 19.14
N MET A 292 -16.66 20.35 18.03
CA MET A 292 -16.96 21.48 17.16
C MET A 292 -16.77 21.10 15.70
N LEU A 293 -17.61 21.66 14.85
CA LEU A 293 -17.58 21.45 13.40
C LEU A 293 -16.97 22.65 12.70
N TYR A 294 -16.34 22.41 11.56
CA TYR A 294 -15.69 23.47 10.79
C TYR A 294 -16.64 24.62 10.43
N ARG A 295 -17.88 24.30 10.08
CA ARG A 295 -18.89 25.31 9.68
C ARG A 295 -19.32 26.25 10.82
N ASP A 296 -19.06 25.87 12.07
CA ASP A 296 -19.51 26.60 13.26
C ASP A 296 -18.47 27.65 13.72
N LEU A 297 -17.38 27.85 12.98
CA LEU A 297 -16.37 28.88 13.27
C LEU A 297 -16.89 30.29 12.90
N GLU A 298 -17.23 31.09 13.92
CA GLU A 298 -17.64 32.49 13.77
C GLU A 298 -16.44 33.40 13.51
N THR A 299 -16.28 33.85 12.26
CA THR A 299 -15.26 34.79 11.75
C THR A 299 -13.81 34.31 11.74
N ASN A 300 -13.07 34.79 10.73
CA ASN A 300 -12.02 34.05 10.05
C ASN A 300 -10.65 34.79 10.08
N PRO A 301 -9.92 34.77 11.21
CA PRO A 301 -8.54 35.27 11.26
C PRO A 301 -7.55 34.37 10.49
N VAL A 302 -7.95 33.12 10.20
CA VAL A 302 -7.05 32.06 9.73
C VAL A 302 -7.16 31.78 8.24
N ALA A 303 -8.25 32.09 7.51
CA ALA A 303 -8.21 32.10 6.05
C ALA A 303 -7.16 33.09 5.54
N VAL A 304 -7.01 34.23 6.23
CA VAL A 304 -5.90 35.17 5.99
C VAL A 304 -4.55 34.54 6.31
N MET A 305 -4.40 33.69 7.35
CA MET A 305 -3.13 32.98 7.66
C MET A 305 -2.85 31.76 6.76
N TYR A 306 -3.87 31.05 6.28
CA TYR A 306 -3.77 29.87 5.40
C TYR A 306 -3.62 30.27 3.93
N GLU A 307 -4.28 31.34 3.46
CA GLU A 307 -3.94 31.99 2.19
C GLU A 307 -2.48 32.46 2.23
N LYS A 308 -2.03 33.08 3.34
CA LYS A 308 -0.61 33.45 3.53
C LYS A 308 0.35 32.24 3.47
N SER A 309 -0.02 31.09 4.06
CA SER A 309 0.78 29.85 3.98
C SER A 309 0.75 29.20 2.59
N ASN A 310 -0.37 29.24 1.89
CA ASN A 310 -0.48 28.78 0.50
C ASN A 310 0.32 29.68 -0.45
N TYR A 311 0.24 31.00 -0.29
CA TYR A 311 1.05 31.95 -1.03
C TYR A 311 2.54 31.76 -0.74
N PHE A 312 2.90 31.47 0.50
CA PHE A 312 4.28 31.09 0.84
C PHE A 312 4.76 29.87 0.04
N GLN A 313 3.96 28.80 0.00
CA GLN A 313 4.32 27.59 -0.73
C GLN A 313 4.26 27.75 -2.26
N VAL A 314 3.29 28.49 -2.78
CA VAL A 314 3.18 28.79 -4.21
C VAL A 314 4.37 29.63 -4.67
N LEU A 315 4.76 30.64 -3.90
CA LEU A 315 5.95 31.45 -4.17
C LEU A 315 7.23 30.62 -4.03
N LEU A 316 7.37 29.80 -2.98
CA LEU A 316 8.52 28.89 -2.83
C LEU A 316 8.65 27.91 -4.00
N ASN A 317 7.54 27.32 -4.45
CA ASN A 317 7.52 26.40 -5.57
C ASN A 317 7.87 27.12 -6.88
N SER A 318 7.36 28.34 -7.07
CA SER A 318 7.64 29.16 -8.25
C SER A 318 9.11 29.59 -8.29
N LEU A 319 9.65 30.03 -7.15
CA LEU A 319 11.08 30.34 -6.99
C LEU A 319 11.96 29.12 -7.21
N SER A 320 11.57 27.97 -6.63
CA SER A 320 12.26 26.70 -6.84
C SER A 320 12.24 26.29 -8.30
N SER A 321 11.17 26.61 -9.06
CA SER A 321 11.07 26.32 -10.49
C SER A 321 12.00 27.17 -11.36
N GLY A 322 12.30 28.41 -10.92
CA GLY A 322 13.11 29.38 -11.66
C GLY A 322 12.37 30.08 -12.81
N ASP A 323 11.09 29.79 -13.02
CA ASP A 323 10.29 30.40 -14.07
C ASP A 323 9.83 31.82 -13.66
N LYS A 324 10.48 32.84 -14.24
CA LYS A 324 10.17 34.25 -13.98
C LYS A 324 8.72 34.62 -14.31
N THR A 325 8.11 33.98 -15.30
CA THR A 325 6.72 34.27 -15.71
C THR A 325 5.72 33.72 -14.69
N MET A 326 5.99 32.52 -14.16
CA MET A 326 5.20 31.90 -13.12
C MET A 326 5.30 32.66 -11.79
N ILE A 327 6.50 33.14 -11.45
CA ILE A 327 6.73 33.98 -10.27
C ILE A 327 5.93 35.29 -10.38
N GLN A 328 6.01 35.97 -11.54
CA GLN A 328 5.26 37.21 -11.77
C GLN A 328 3.75 37.01 -11.59
N ARG A 329 3.19 35.97 -12.20
CA ARG A 329 1.76 35.67 -12.13
C ARG A 329 1.26 35.46 -10.70
N HIS A 330 1.96 34.65 -9.92
CA HIS A 330 1.59 34.41 -8.52
C HIS A 330 1.83 35.63 -7.63
N PHE A 331 2.86 36.43 -7.94
CA PHE A 331 3.10 37.69 -7.24
C PHE A 331 1.97 38.70 -7.47
N ASP A 332 1.46 38.81 -8.70
CA ASP A 332 0.35 39.69 -9.02
C ASP A 332 -0.94 39.25 -8.30
N GLU A 333 -1.21 37.94 -8.24
CA GLU A 333 -2.33 37.37 -7.47
C GLU A 333 -2.22 37.69 -5.96
N ILE A 334 -1.02 37.61 -5.40
CA ILE A 334 -0.73 37.93 -3.99
C ILE A 334 -0.89 39.44 -3.73
N SER A 335 -0.37 40.27 -4.63
CA SER A 335 -0.45 41.73 -4.49
C SER A 335 -1.89 42.24 -4.55
N GLN A 336 -2.75 41.59 -5.35
CA GLN A 336 -4.19 41.87 -5.38
C GLN A 336 -4.92 41.45 -4.09
N PHE A 337 -4.45 40.41 -3.40
CA PHE A 337 -4.97 40.03 -2.10
C PHE A 337 -4.62 41.07 -1.02
N PHE A 338 -3.38 41.54 -1.03
CA PHE A 338 -2.88 42.49 -0.02
C PHE A 338 -3.31 43.94 -0.22
N THR A 339 -3.74 44.32 -1.43
CA THR A 339 -4.36 45.63 -1.66
C THR A 339 -5.69 45.83 -0.91
N ARG A 340 -6.28 44.74 -0.37
CA ARG A 340 -7.49 44.77 0.46
C ARG A 340 -7.20 44.71 1.97
N GLN A 341 -5.93 44.58 2.38
CA GLN A 341 -5.51 44.45 3.78
C GLN A 341 -4.92 45.74 4.34
N THR A 342 -4.78 45.83 5.66
CA THR A 342 -4.11 46.97 6.30
C THR A 342 -2.59 46.97 6.01
N PRO A 343 -1.93 48.15 5.96
CA PRO A 343 -0.48 48.22 5.74
C PRO A 343 0.35 47.38 6.73
N ASP A 344 -0.13 47.23 7.97
CA ASP A 344 0.54 46.44 9.01
C ASP A 344 0.43 44.94 8.78
N GLU A 345 -0.70 44.45 8.26
CA GLU A 345 -0.89 43.04 7.90
C GLU A 345 -0.03 42.62 6.71
N PHE A 346 0.16 43.53 5.74
CA PHE A 346 1.09 43.34 4.64
C PHE A 346 2.53 43.30 5.16
N ASN A 347 2.94 44.29 5.97
CA ASN A 347 4.30 44.30 6.55
C ASN A 347 4.57 43.02 7.36
N SER A 348 3.63 42.59 8.20
CA SER A 348 3.76 41.39 9.02
C SER A 348 3.89 40.11 8.19
N PHE A 349 3.09 39.97 7.12
CA PHE A 349 3.23 38.87 6.17
C PHE A 349 4.62 38.84 5.52
N MET A 350 5.11 39.99 5.12
CA MET A 350 6.37 40.15 4.38
C MET A 350 7.57 39.82 5.26
N TYR A 351 7.60 40.33 6.49
CA TYR A 351 8.62 39.95 7.47
C TYR A 351 8.58 38.46 7.79
N SER A 352 7.38 37.88 7.93
CA SER A 352 7.21 36.45 8.16
C SER A 352 7.73 35.63 6.98
N PHE A 353 7.38 36.03 5.75
CA PHE A 353 7.84 35.40 4.50
C PHE A 353 9.37 35.44 4.41
N MET A 354 10.00 36.62 4.56
CA MET A 354 11.46 36.75 4.49
C MET A 354 12.18 35.91 5.55
N THR A 355 11.60 35.81 6.75
CA THR A 355 12.18 35.02 7.86
C THR A 355 12.08 33.52 7.61
N LEU A 356 10.90 33.03 7.21
CA LEU A 356 10.67 31.64 6.81
C LEU A 356 11.53 31.26 5.60
N PHE A 357 11.65 32.16 4.64
CA PHE A 357 12.46 31.95 3.45
C PHE A 357 13.95 31.83 3.76
N LEU A 358 14.50 32.68 4.63
CA LEU A 358 15.88 32.54 5.11
C LEU A 358 16.13 31.19 5.80
N SER A 359 15.15 30.70 6.58
CA SER A 359 15.26 29.39 7.24
C SER A 359 15.26 28.22 6.23
N PHE A 360 14.56 28.35 5.10
CA PHE A 360 14.55 27.34 4.04
C PHE A 360 15.94 27.18 3.39
N PHE A 361 16.65 28.28 3.16
CA PHE A 361 17.98 28.26 2.53
C PHE A 361 19.11 27.83 3.45
N GLN A 362 18.90 27.68 4.76
CA GLN A 362 19.93 27.12 5.66
C GLN A 362 20.33 25.68 5.32
N SER A 363 19.51 24.96 4.54
CA SER A 363 19.79 23.60 4.06
C SER A 363 20.45 23.52 2.67
N ALA A 364 20.72 24.67 2.03
CA ALA A 364 21.37 24.73 0.72
C ALA A 364 22.91 24.71 0.81
N SER A 365 23.62 24.72 -0.34
CA SER A 365 25.08 24.88 -0.36
C SER A 365 25.49 26.19 0.34
N THR A 366 26.67 26.20 0.96
CA THR A 366 27.18 27.34 1.74
C THR A 366 27.25 28.62 0.90
N GLU A 367 27.72 28.55 -0.35
CA GLU A 367 27.81 29.72 -1.26
C GLU A 367 26.45 30.32 -1.66
N LEU A 368 25.44 29.46 -1.92
CA LEU A 368 24.08 29.92 -2.22
C LEU A 368 23.46 30.57 -0.98
N SER A 369 23.68 29.97 0.19
CA SER A 369 23.16 30.46 1.46
C SER A 369 23.68 31.86 1.80
N ASP A 370 24.97 32.13 1.55
CA ASP A 370 25.57 33.45 1.78
C ASP A 370 25.05 34.51 0.80
N SER A 371 24.90 34.15 -0.48
CA SER A 371 24.36 35.04 -1.52
C SER A 371 22.90 35.43 -1.24
N VAL A 372 22.07 34.45 -0.85
CA VAL A 372 20.68 34.66 -0.43
C VAL A 372 20.62 35.55 0.81
N ARG A 373 21.52 35.34 1.78
CA ARG A 373 21.58 36.12 3.01
C ARG A 373 21.94 37.58 2.74
N GLN A 374 22.87 37.86 1.83
CA GLN A 374 23.26 39.21 1.47
C GLN A 374 22.13 39.97 0.76
N ILE A 375 21.51 39.35 -0.25
CA ILE A 375 20.36 39.94 -0.97
C ILE A 375 19.21 40.24 -0.01
N THR A 376 18.89 39.29 0.88
CA THR A 376 17.80 39.46 1.85
C THR A 376 18.09 40.56 2.87
N LYS A 377 19.36 40.75 3.26
CA LYS A 377 19.76 41.86 4.15
C LYS A 377 19.53 43.21 3.47
N THR A 378 20.04 43.40 2.25
CA THR A 378 19.88 44.65 1.49
C THR A 378 18.41 45.02 1.28
N GLN A 379 17.59 44.03 0.90
CA GLN A 379 16.16 44.28 0.64
C GLN A 379 15.37 44.55 1.93
N LYS A 380 15.78 43.97 3.06
CA LYS A 380 15.18 44.28 4.38
C LYS A 380 15.44 45.73 4.81
N GLU A 381 16.64 46.26 4.54
CA GLU A 381 17.00 47.66 4.81
C GLU A 381 16.17 48.63 3.94
N LEU A 382 16.06 48.34 2.64
CA LEU A 382 15.20 49.11 1.71
C LEU A 382 13.72 49.05 2.10
N PHE A 383 13.23 47.87 2.52
CA PHE A 383 11.85 47.69 2.96
C PHE A 383 11.54 48.49 4.23
N SER A 384 12.47 48.53 5.18
CA SER A 384 12.31 49.24 6.46
C SER A 384 12.33 50.78 6.32
N THR A 385 12.95 51.30 5.27
CA THR A 385 13.09 52.75 5.02
C THR A 385 12.00 53.32 4.12
N SER A 386 11.20 52.46 3.47
CA SER A 386 10.07 52.87 2.63
C SER A 386 8.80 53.09 3.47
N SER A 387 8.10 54.22 3.28
CA SER A 387 6.80 54.49 3.88
C SER A 387 5.61 54.20 2.96
N LEU A 388 5.85 54.02 1.64
CA LEU A 388 4.81 53.87 0.63
C LEU A 388 4.53 52.38 0.32
N PRO A 389 3.28 51.91 0.36
CA PRO A 389 2.90 50.52 0.06
C PRO A 389 3.31 50.04 -1.34
N GLU A 390 3.16 50.90 -2.35
CA GLU A 390 3.51 50.60 -3.75
C GLU A 390 5.01 50.31 -3.90
N LYS A 391 5.85 51.17 -3.28
CA LYS A 391 7.30 51.01 -3.27
C LYS A 391 7.76 49.78 -2.48
N LYS A 392 7.05 49.42 -1.41
CA LYS A 392 7.30 48.17 -0.67
C LYS A 392 6.99 46.92 -1.49
N THR A 393 5.97 46.99 -2.34
CA THR A 393 5.60 45.92 -3.26
C THR A 393 6.69 45.73 -4.33
N GLU A 394 7.18 46.84 -4.91
CA GLU A 394 8.30 46.82 -5.87
C GLU A 394 9.59 46.23 -5.27
N ILE A 395 9.96 46.63 -4.06
CA ILE A 395 11.13 46.09 -3.32
C ILE A 395 11.04 44.58 -3.14
N PHE A 396 9.85 44.06 -2.83
CA PHE A 396 9.65 42.62 -2.65
C PHE A 396 9.70 41.85 -3.95
N GLN A 397 9.14 42.41 -5.02
CA GLN A 397 9.20 41.84 -6.35
C GLN A 397 10.65 41.71 -6.83
N ASP A 398 11.45 42.76 -6.65
CA ASP A 398 12.88 42.78 -6.98
C ASP A 398 13.65 41.73 -6.15
N TRP A 399 13.39 41.63 -4.85
CA TRP A 399 13.96 40.58 -4.00
C TRP A 399 13.66 39.18 -4.55
N MET A 400 12.40 38.90 -4.90
CA MET A 400 11.97 37.60 -5.45
C MET A 400 12.69 37.26 -6.77
N PHE A 401 12.84 38.24 -7.66
CA PHE A 401 13.53 38.03 -8.94
C PHE A 401 15.03 37.78 -8.79
N GLN A 402 15.69 38.48 -7.86
CA GLN A 402 17.11 38.26 -7.59
C GLN A 402 17.35 36.85 -7.05
N ILE A 403 16.49 36.35 -6.15
CA ILE A 403 16.62 34.98 -5.64
C ILE A 403 16.32 33.93 -6.71
N ALA A 404 15.31 34.14 -7.55
CA ALA A 404 15.03 33.24 -8.67
C ALA A 404 16.19 33.15 -9.67
N GLY A 405 16.91 34.27 -9.87
CA GLY A 405 18.15 34.32 -10.65
C GLY A 405 19.21 33.38 -10.08
N LEU A 406 19.49 33.47 -8.78
CA LEU A 406 20.45 32.61 -8.09
C LEU A 406 20.08 31.12 -8.15
N LEU A 407 18.80 30.81 -7.94
CA LEU A 407 18.27 29.44 -7.97
C LEU A 407 18.39 28.79 -9.34
N ASN A 408 18.22 29.56 -10.42
CA ASN A 408 18.42 29.08 -11.78
C ASN A 408 19.88 28.75 -12.07
N THR A 409 20.82 29.60 -11.64
CA THR A 409 22.25 29.30 -11.75
C THR A 409 22.63 28.02 -10.99
N ASP A 410 22.06 27.79 -9.80
CA ASP A 410 22.32 26.60 -9.00
C ASP A 410 21.64 25.32 -9.52
N LYS A 411 20.43 25.42 -10.10
CA LYS A 411 19.77 24.30 -10.79
C LYS A 411 20.50 23.89 -12.07
N ILE A 412 21.01 24.87 -12.84
CA ILE A 412 21.83 24.61 -14.03
C ILE A 412 23.14 23.91 -13.60
N ASN A 413 23.77 24.36 -12.50
CA ASN A 413 24.98 23.73 -11.98
C ASN A 413 24.74 22.31 -11.43
N LYS A 414 23.65 22.07 -10.67
CA LYS A 414 23.30 20.73 -10.16
C LYS A 414 22.88 19.75 -11.25
N ASN A 415 22.13 20.20 -12.27
CA ASN A 415 21.79 19.35 -13.41
C ASN A 415 23.02 19.02 -14.25
N ASN A 416 23.97 19.95 -14.40
CA ASN A 416 25.23 19.67 -15.06
C ASN A 416 26.08 18.67 -14.27
N TYR A 417 26.11 18.75 -12.93
CA TYR A 417 26.82 17.80 -12.08
C TYR A 417 26.21 16.40 -12.10
N LEU A 418 24.88 16.28 -11.91
CA LEU A 418 24.18 15.00 -11.95
C LEU A 418 24.26 14.36 -13.34
N THR A 419 24.19 15.15 -14.40
CA THR A 419 24.43 14.68 -15.78
C THR A 419 25.85 14.15 -15.95
N SER A 420 26.85 14.85 -15.39
CA SER A 420 28.25 14.45 -15.48
C SER A 420 28.47 13.11 -14.75
N GLN A 421 27.95 12.97 -13.52
CA GLN A 421 28.01 11.71 -12.77
C GLN A 421 27.29 10.56 -13.46
N LEU A 422 26.13 10.83 -14.08
CA LEU A 422 25.37 9.82 -14.81
C LEU A 422 26.14 9.33 -16.05
N ILE A 423 26.74 10.24 -16.82
CA ILE A 423 27.56 9.88 -17.99
C ILE A 423 28.82 9.12 -17.55
N GLU A 424 29.47 9.53 -16.47
CA GLU A 424 30.62 8.83 -15.90
C GLU A 424 30.26 7.42 -15.43
N TYR A 425 29.12 7.26 -14.74
CA TYR A 425 28.65 5.95 -14.30
C TYR A 425 28.40 5.00 -15.47
N ILE A 426 27.75 5.48 -16.54
CA ILE A 426 27.53 4.69 -17.76
C ILE A 426 28.87 4.32 -18.41
N ARG A 427 29.83 5.26 -18.47
CA ARG A 427 31.18 5.02 -18.99
C ARG A 427 31.99 4.03 -18.15
N ALA A 428 31.83 4.04 -16.84
CA ALA A 428 32.52 3.13 -15.92
C ALA A 428 31.93 1.71 -15.94
N ASN A 429 30.65 1.57 -16.29
CA ASN A 429 29.92 0.30 -16.20
C ASN A 429 29.44 -0.25 -17.55
N TYR A 430 29.90 0.30 -18.67
CA TYR A 430 29.40 -0.03 -20.01
C TYR A 430 29.47 -1.53 -20.37
N GLU A 431 30.41 -2.27 -19.81
CA GLU A 431 30.60 -3.72 -20.00
C GLU A 431 29.52 -4.59 -19.33
N LYS A 432 28.83 -4.05 -18.31
CA LYS A 432 27.81 -4.77 -17.54
C LYS A 432 26.45 -4.77 -18.26
N PRO A 433 25.52 -5.69 -17.94
CA PRO A 433 24.14 -5.66 -18.44
C PRO A 433 23.34 -4.50 -17.82
N LEU A 434 23.65 -3.27 -18.25
CA LEU A 434 23.00 -2.05 -17.79
C LEU A 434 21.62 -1.88 -18.43
N SER A 435 20.65 -1.47 -17.61
CA SER A 435 19.32 -1.06 -18.05
C SER A 435 19.01 0.36 -17.55
N LEU A 436 18.04 1.02 -18.20
CA LEU A 436 17.52 2.29 -17.70
C LEU A 436 16.94 2.16 -16.28
N TYR A 437 16.38 1.00 -15.93
CA TYR A 437 15.85 0.75 -14.59
C TYR A 437 16.97 0.69 -13.56
N SER A 438 18.04 -0.07 -13.81
CA SER A 438 19.16 -0.19 -12.87
C SER A 438 19.88 1.13 -12.64
N ILE A 439 19.97 1.98 -13.66
CA ILE A 439 20.55 3.33 -13.52
C ILE A 439 19.60 4.25 -12.75
N ALA A 440 18.29 4.13 -12.97
CA ALA A 440 17.31 4.91 -12.24
C ALA A 440 17.30 4.58 -10.74
N ASP A 441 17.42 3.30 -10.41
CA ASP A 441 17.53 2.78 -9.04
C ASP A 441 18.80 3.28 -8.33
N GLU A 442 19.97 3.14 -8.95
CA GLU A 442 21.27 3.63 -8.42
C GLU A 442 21.23 5.13 -8.09
N PHE A 443 20.59 5.93 -8.93
CA PHE A 443 20.51 7.38 -8.75
C PHE A 443 19.29 7.83 -7.93
N ASN A 444 18.48 6.89 -7.40
CA ASN A 444 17.23 7.14 -6.68
C ASN A 444 16.28 8.07 -7.46
N ARG A 445 16.08 7.80 -8.76
CA ARG A 445 15.22 8.58 -9.66
C ARG A 445 14.29 7.69 -10.45
N SER A 446 13.26 8.29 -11.06
CA SER A 446 12.36 7.55 -11.94
C SER A 446 12.99 7.32 -13.31
N THR A 447 12.71 6.16 -13.92
CA THR A 447 13.17 5.81 -15.27
C THR A 447 12.79 6.86 -16.34
N PRO A 448 11.58 7.45 -16.34
CA PRO A 448 11.22 8.51 -17.28
C PRO A 448 12.03 9.81 -17.10
N TYR A 449 12.51 10.11 -15.88
CA TYR A 449 13.37 11.26 -15.64
C TYR A 449 14.76 11.05 -16.23
N ILE A 450 15.38 9.90 -15.93
CA ILE A 450 16.70 9.53 -16.46
C ILE A 450 16.70 9.48 -17.99
N SER A 451 15.66 8.91 -18.61
CA SER A 451 15.52 8.85 -20.06
C SER A 451 15.45 10.26 -20.70
N ARG A 452 14.65 11.17 -20.13
CA ARG A 452 14.57 12.57 -20.61
C ARG A 452 15.90 13.30 -20.44
N LEU A 453 16.57 13.11 -19.29
CA LEU A 453 17.84 13.75 -18.99
C LEU A 453 18.94 13.32 -19.97
N ILE A 454 19.06 12.02 -20.27
CA ILE A 454 20.03 11.50 -21.27
C ILE A 454 19.74 12.09 -22.66
N LYS A 455 18.47 12.14 -23.08
CA LYS A 455 18.09 12.65 -24.39
C LYS A 455 18.33 14.15 -24.55
N GLN A 456 18.04 14.94 -23.52
CA GLN A 456 18.27 16.38 -23.53
C GLN A 456 19.76 16.74 -23.56
N THR A 457 20.60 15.93 -22.92
CA THR A 457 22.03 16.23 -22.74
C THR A 457 22.90 15.67 -23.86
N THR A 458 22.61 14.45 -24.32
CA THR A 458 23.42 13.76 -25.34
C THR A 458 22.80 13.81 -26.74
N GLY A 459 21.53 14.22 -26.86
CA GLY A 459 20.75 14.15 -28.10
C GLY A 459 20.32 12.73 -28.49
N LYS A 460 20.71 11.70 -27.72
CA LYS A 460 20.48 10.28 -28.04
C LYS A 460 19.68 9.59 -26.95
N ASN A 461 19.04 8.47 -27.28
CA ASN A 461 18.45 7.63 -26.24
C ASN A 461 19.55 6.78 -25.55
N PHE A 462 19.21 6.17 -24.41
CA PHE A 462 20.16 5.37 -23.63
C PHE A 462 20.75 4.19 -24.41
N THR A 463 19.94 3.48 -25.19
CA THR A 463 20.39 2.31 -25.96
C THR A 463 21.43 2.72 -26.99
N ASP A 464 21.22 3.85 -27.67
CA ASP A 464 22.15 4.39 -28.67
C ASP A 464 23.44 4.86 -28.00
N LEU A 465 23.33 5.59 -26.88
CA LEU A 465 24.48 6.06 -26.10
C LEU A 465 25.36 4.89 -25.64
N LEU A 466 24.76 3.85 -25.06
CA LEU A 466 25.49 2.66 -24.60
C LEU A 466 26.10 1.90 -25.78
N THR A 467 25.37 1.78 -26.89
CA THR A 467 25.86 1.13 -28.11
C THR A 467 27.10 1.85 -28.65
N ASP A 468 27.04 3.18 -28.76
CA ASP A 468 28.16 4.00 -29.26
C ASP A 468 29.41 3.82 -28.38
N LEU A 469 29.24 3.88 -27.05
CA LEU A 469 30.35 3.68 -26.10
C LEU A 469 30.98 2.30 -26.26
N ARG A 470 30.16 1.23 -26.31
CA ARG A 470 30.66 -0.14 -26.48
C ARG A 470 31.38 -0.34 -27.81
N ILE A 471 30.86 0.24 -28.90
CA ILE A 471 31.50 0.15 -30.23
C ILE A 471 32.80 0.96 -30.26
N GLN A 472 32.84 2.14 -29.63
CA GLN A 472 34.08 2.91 -29.52
C GLN A 472 35.16 2.14 -28.75
N LYS A 473 34.81 1.54 -27.61
CA LYS A 473 35.73 0.68 -26.86
C LYS A 473 36.15 -0.58 -27.61
N ALA A 474 35.24 -1.17 -28.39
CA ALA A 474 35.59 -2.28 -29.27
C ALA A 474 36.59 -1.85 -30.35
N LYS A 475 36.41 -0.66 -30.97
CA LYS A 475 37.39 -0.12 -31.93
C LYS A 475 38.76 0.08 -31.30
N GLU A 476 38.82 0.60 -30.07
CA GLU A 476 40.07 0.76 -29.32
C GLU A 476 40.75 -0.59 -29.10
N LEU A 477 40.05 -1.58 -28.53
CA LEU A 477 40.59 -2.92 -28.27
C LEU A 477 41.02 -3.64 -29.56
N LEU A 478 40.27 -3.48 -30.66
CA LEU A 478 40.63 -4.08 -31.95
C LEU A 478 41.95 -3.52 -32.51
N LYS A 479 42.29 -2.27 -32.18
CA LYS A 479 43.54 -1.60 -32.58
C LYS A 479 44.71 -1.94 -31.66
N THR A 480 44.49 -1.96 -30.36
CA THR A 480 45.58 -1.98 -29.35
C THR A 480 45.86 -3.35 -28.75
N SER A 481 44.95 -4.31 -28.92
CA SER A 481 45.07 -5.63 -28.29
C SER A 481 45.08 -6.78 -29.29
N SER A 482 45.73 -7.88 -28.89
CA SER A 482 45.76 -9.15 -29.62
C SER A 482 44.59 -10.09 -29.29
N TYR A 483 43.66 -9.69 -28.41
CA TYR A 483 42.51 -10.51 -28.02
C TYR A 483 41.68 -10.94 -29.23
N HIS A 484 41.12 -12.15 -29.21
CA HIS A 484 40.22 -12.60 -30.26
C HIS A 484 38.96 -11.74 -30.28
N VAL A 485 38.40 -11.51 -31.47
CA VAL A 485 37.23 -10.62 -31.63
C VAL A 485 36.02 -11.14 -30.83
N ASN A 486 35.91 -12.45 -30.65
CA ASN A 486 34.90 -13.05 -29.79
C ASN A 486 35.08 -12.63 -28.32
N GLU A 487 36.31 -12.61 -27.81
CA GLU A 487 36.64 -12.16 -26.45
C GLU A 487 36.36 -10.67 -26.28
N ILE A 488 36.75 -9.85 -27.27
CA ILE A 488 36.46 -8.41 -27.29
C ILE A 488 34.95 -8.16 -27.22
N SER A 489 34.13 -8.97 -27.90
CA SER A 489 32.68 -8.83 -27.84
C SER A 489 32.14 -9.01 -26.41
N HIS A 490 32.68 -9.96 -25.65
CA HIS A 490 32.33 -10.17 -24.25
C HIS A 490 32.84 -9.03 -23.36
N MET A 491 34.09 -8.59 -23.56
CA MET A 491 34.71 -7.49 -22.81
C MET A 491 33.96 -6.16 -22.95
N VAL A 492 33.34 -5.91 -24.10
CA VAL A 492 32.53 -4.69 -24.32
C VAL A 492 31.04 -4.90 -24.00
N GLY A 493 30.68 -5.98 -23.31
CA GLY A 493 29.33 -6.21 -22.78
C GLY A 493 28.32 -6.81 -23.76
N TYR A 494 28.78 -7.48 -24.81
CA TYR A 494 27.93 -8.28 -25.70
C TYR A 494 28.18 -9.79 -25.51
N PRO A 495 27.27 -10.51 -24.84
CA PRO A 495 27.41 -11.95 -24.63
C PRO A 495 27.23 -12.76 -25.93
N ASN A 496 26.64 -12.16 -26.97
CA ASN A 496 26.42 -12.80 -28.26
C ASN A 496 27.25 -12.15 -29.35
N PHE A 497 28.29 -12.87 -29.81
CA PHE A 497 29.18 -12.42 -30.87
C PHE A 497 28.47 -12.10 -32.20
N ARG A 498 27.47 -12.90 -32.60
CA ARG A 498 26.74 -12.65 -33.86
C ARG A 498 25.98 -11.33 -33.80
N TYR A 499 25.36 -11.03 -32.65
CA TYR A 499 24.69 -9.76 -32.42
C TYR A 499 25.68 -8.58 -32.41
N PHE A 500 26.79 -8.72 -31.67
CA PHE A 500 27.87 -7.73 -31.67
C PHE A 500 28.39 -7.41 -33.07
N SER A 501 28.73 -8.44 -33.86
CA SER A 501 29.27 -8.27 -35.21
C SER A 501 28.30 -7.52 -36.13
N ARG A 502 26.99 -7.80 -36.00
CA ARG A 502 25.94 -7.09 -36.74
C ARG A 502 25.87 -5.61 -36.34
N ILE A 503 25.83 -5.30 -35.04
CA ILE A 503 25.76 -3.92 -34.53
C ILE A 503 27.03 -3.14 -34.88
N PHE A 504 28.20 -3.77 -34.77
CA PHE A 504 29.47 -3.16 -35.15
C PHE A 504 29.50 -2.84 -36.64
N LYS A 505 29.05 -3.75 -37.52
CA LYS A 505 28.95 -3.50 -38.96
C LYS A 505 27.96 -2.37 -39.27
N GLN A 506 26.83 -2.33 -38.58
CA GLN A 506 25.84 -1.26 -38.75
C GLN A 506 26.41 0.13 -38.38
N GLN A 507 27.22 0.22 -37.32
CA GLN A 507 27.80 1.48 -36.84
C GLN A 507 29.09 1.90 -37.55
N THR A 508 29.80 0.96 -38.18
CA THR A 508 31.14 1.22 -38.75
C THR A 508 31.23 0.97 -40.25
N GLY A 509 30.22 0.36 -40.86
CA GLY A 509 30.21 -0.06 -42.27
C GLY A 509 30.98 -1.36 -42.57
N MET A 510 31.74 -1.91 -41.61
CA MET A 510 32.61 -3.07 -41.82
C MET A 510 32.56 -4.06 -40.65
N THR A 511 32.97 -5.30 -40.87
CA THR A 511 33.00 -6.28 -39.77
C THR A 511 34.13 -5.97 -38.78
N PRO A 512 34.05 -6.38 -37.52
CA PRO A 512 35.15 -6.19 -36.56
C PRO A 512 36.50 -6.77 -37.03
N ASN A 513 36.48 -7.91 -37.74
CA ASN A 513 37.67 -8.54 -38.30
C ASN A 513 38.30 -7.68 -39.42
N ASP A 514 37.46 -7.12 -40.30
CA ASP A 514 37.91 -6.24 -41.37
C ASP A 514 38.46 -4.93 -40.79
N TYR A 515 37.78 -4.38 -39.78
CA TYR A 515 38.22 -3.20 -39.05
C TYR A 515 39.62 -3.38 -38.47
N ARG A 516 39.89 -4.52 -37.81
CA ARG A 516 41.22 -4.86 -37.28
C ARG A 516 42.28 -4.95 -38.38
N LYS A 517 41.99 -5.66 -39.47
CA LYS A 517 42.94 -5.81 -40.59
C LYS A 517 43.32 -4.46 -41.20
N ILE A 518 42.36 -3.55 -41.32
CA ILE A 518 42.59 -2.20 -41.83
C ILE A 518 43.38 -1.38 -40.80
N SER A 519 43.01 -1.41 -39.52
CA SER A 519 43.69 -0.61 -38.51
C SER A 519 45.14 -1.02 -38.25
N CYS A 520 45.47 -2.31 -38.38
CA CYS A 520 46.85 -2.80 -38.26
C CYS A 520 47.73 -2.45 -39.49
N ARG A 521 47.16 -1.94 -40.59
CA ARG A 521 47.93 -1.48 -41.77
C ARG A 521 48.37 -0.02 -41.68
N PHE A 522 47.85 0.75 -40.73
CA PHE A 522 48.10 2.20 -40.56
C PHE A 522 48.73 2.55 -39.19
N HIS A 523 49.27 1.55 -38.50
CA HIS A 523 50.26 1.67 -37.43
C HIS A 523 51.51 0.95 -37.89
#